data_AF-A0A9D8GWB5-F1
#
_entry.id   AF-A0A9D8GWB5-F1
#
_cell.length_a   1.000
_cell.length_b   1.000
_cell.length_c   1.000
_cell.angle_alpha   90.00
_cell.angle_beta   90.00
_cell.angle_gamma   90.00
#
_symmetry.space_group_name_H-M   'P 1'
#
loop_
_entity.id
_entity.type
_entity.pdbx_description
1 polymer ?
#
loop_
_entity_poly.entity_id
_entity_poly.type
_entity_poly.pdbx_seq_one_letter_code
_entity_poly.pdbx_strand_id
1 'polypeptide(L)'
;MCKLSWLAIAGAVVGAAACQTEDTSKFRDPHAHNYGHDLAAPAAPRASAACTPQDLQALVAGYMNPPLMAIGDSLYNGVSSLRINWWLSEWSVPSQVAIGLGLIPQDEQWQRVVDDRKPRLFWGPQYPGVDKSDYDGDAPNYGFNVERIGLSAILFDNALGNAGASLVELSRYRPASGRLFNDNLAFSGADTIDLLYRSARSMHDRLVSPRPGLGQSNDLAVLNQIARSGPLTGAKNVSSIARGFYLINAEFVLNPSRNPCIENLTAVDQVLLRKPKRLLVNIGSNNGIYRMGLEGVRLFTPVTDDYAGRCTCIADYLGDTYIKDMAELIRKLEAEDAVESVYINSLIPPSRIANLEPDPQTGDQRLPGAPHYFKSYATDFSVGGSRRIPGEEVQRADEFVAEIVRRLNSLIDGANARVALKRAGQPAAAGAPAKKFVLVDVDEITARYDYKHTPVDERRLLIARGTPGKADVYFDMRALRFDQTPRVYGNVAAGGFVSFDNMHLTSPGYAVLSGAVLEAIKSNEKVSYPQLQPLISPRNMYVLKSNAPYSFIRYGTDSSEAIRDRLSNLVAKMAGETQTCPIANAPRLCADHKLPPWGEAGR
;
A
#
# COMPACT_ATOMS: atom_id res chain seq x y z
N MET A 1 -15.87 24.75 32.18
CA MET A 1 -14.65 24.42 31.44
C MET A 1 -13.85 23.40 32.25
N CYS A 2 -14.10 22.11 32.04
CA CYS A 2 -13.32 20.99 32.56
C CYS A 2 -13.33 19.92 31.46
N LYS A 3 -12.18 19.66 30.83
CA LYS A 3 -12.00 18.47 29.98
C LYS A 3 -11.60 17.33 30.91
N LEU A 4 -12.52 16.40 31.12
CA LEU A 4 -12.27 15.11 31.75
C LEU A 4 -11.56 14.22 30.72
N SER A 5 -10.28 13.95 30.96
CA SER A 5 -9.48 13.00 30.22
C SER A 5 -9.80 11.58 30.71
N TRP A 6 -10.53 10.81 29.90
CA TRP A 6 -10.69 9.38 30.06
C TRP A 6 -10.29 8.71 28.73
N LEU A 7 -9.08 8.16 28.67
CA LEU A 7 -8.67 7.07 27.76
C LEU A 7 -7.19 6.74 28.01
N ALA A 8 -6.95 5.90 29.00
CA ALA A 8 -5.66 5.26 29.26
C ALA A 8 -5.90 3.82 29.71
N ILE A 9 -6.54 3.00 28.87
CA ILE A 9 -6.62 1.54 29.06
C ILE A 9 -6.59 0.87 27.68
N ALA A 10 -5.40 0.51 27.22
CA ALA A 10 -5.07 -0.65 26.35
C ALA A 10 -3.58 -0.58 25.95
N GLY A 11 -2.69 -0.38 26.93
CA GLY A 11 -1.25 -0.54 26.75
C GLY A 11 -0.83 -1.90 27.28
N ALA A 12 -1.07 -2.98 26.53
CA ALA A 12 -0.50 -4.28 26.85
C ALA A 12 -0.43 -5.19 25.61
N VAL A 13 0.79 -5.68 25.36
CA VAL A 13 1.17 -6.79 24.47
C VAL A 13 1.28 -6.47 22.97
N VAL A 14 2.22 -5.58 22.63
CA VAL A 14 3.23 -5.92 21.61
C VAL A 14 4.52 -6.10 22.39
N GLY A 15 4.91 -7.34 22.66
CA GLY A 15 6.16 -7.64 23.33
C GLY A 15 7.31 -7.28 22.41
N ALA A 16 7.81 -6.04 22.50
CA ALA A 16 9.21 -5.81 22.23
C ALA A 16 9.97 -6.55 23.33
N ALA A 17 10.30 -7.83 23.09
CA ALA A 17 11.44 -8.40 23.77
C ALA A 17 12.61 -7.50 23.34
N ALA A 18 13.11 -6.66 24.26
CA ALA A 18 14.41 -6.04 24.07
C ALA A 18 15.36 -7.18 23.67
N CYS A 19 16.09 -7.05 22.55
CA CYS A 19 17.13 -8.03 22.21
C CYS A 19 18.09 -8.02 23.40
N GLN A 20 17.93 -8.98 24.32
CA GLN A 20 18.78 -9.08 25.49
C GLN A 20 20.18 -9.37 24.96
N THR A 21 21.14 -8.59 25.43
CA THR A 21 22.57 -8.77 25.15
C THR A 21 23.04 -10.04 25.85
N GLU A 22 22.61 -11.21 25.37
CA GLU A 22 23.23 -12.46 25.74
C GLU A 22 24.50 -12.65 24.91
N ASP A 23 25.56 -13.08 25.61
CA ASP A 23 26.92 -13.37 25.19
C ASP A 23 27.09 -13.66 23.68
N THR A 24 27.53 -12.64 22.94
CA THR A 24 27.79 -12.70 21.48
C THR A 24 28.94 -13.64 21.12
N SER A 25 29.70 -14.17 22.09
CA SER A 25 30.77 -15.14 21.84
C SER A 25 30.28 -16.56 21.53
N LYS A 26 28.99 -16.84 21.75
CA LYS A 26 28.36 -18.14 21.42
C LYS A 26 27.55 -18.13 20.13
N PHE A 27 27.38 -16.97 19.49
CA PHE A 27 26.82 -16.87 18.15
C PHE A 27 27.92 -17.16 17.12
N ARG A 28 28.06 -18.44 16.75
CA ARG A 28 28.62 -18.81 15.44
C ARG A 28 27.86 -18.03 14.37
N ASP A 29 28.60 -17.33 13.52
CA ASP A 29 28.17 -16.59 12.33
C ASP A 29 26.63 -16.43 12.17
N PRO A 30 26.05 -15.30 12.60
CA PRO A 30 24.61 -15.04 12.46
C PRO A 30 24.15 -14.92 10.99
N HIS A 31 25.06 -14.99 10.01
CA HIS A 31 24.72 -15.04 8.59
C HIS A 31 24.47 -16.47 8.06
N ALA A 32 24.70 -17.51 8.85
CA ALA A 32 24.67 -18.91 8.39
C ALA A 32 23.32 -19.64 8.56
N HIS A 33 22.27 -19.05 9.15
CA HIS A 33 21.00 -19.76 9.35
C HIS A 33 19.74 -18.95 8.96
N ASN A 34 18.96 -19.57 8.06
CA ASN A 34 17.55 -19.31 7.72
C ASN A 34 17.19 -18.10 6.82
N TYR A 35 18.00 -17.82 5.80
CA TYR A 35 17.46 -17.80 4.42
C TYR A 35 17.61 -19.16 3.72
N GLY A 36 18.20 -20.15 4.40
CA GLY A 36 18.50 -21.49 3.92
C GLY A 36 17.37 -22.51 4.11
N HIS A 37 16.18 -22.24 3.58
CA HIS A 37 15.54 -23.31 2.81
C HIS A 37 16.09 -23.15 1.40
N ASP A 38 17.15 -23.89 1.07
CA ASP A 38 17.74 -24.02 -0.27
C ASP A 38 17.40 -22.86 -1.25
N LEU A 39 18.00 -21.69 -1.05
CA LEU A 39 18.20 -20.74 -2.15
C LEU A 39 19.34 -21.25 -3.03
N ALA A 40 19.26 -22.51 -3.46
CA ALA A 40 19.90 -22.90 -4.71
C ALA A 40 19.44 -21.86 -5.74
N ALA A 41 20.38 -21.32 -6.53
CA ALA A 41 20.04 -20.43 -7.64
C ALA A 41 18.79 -20.99 -8.33
N PRO A 42 17.70 -20.20 -8.45
CA PRO A 42 16.43 -20.77 -8.90
C PRO A 42 16.70 -21.49 -10.20
N ALA A 43 16.44 -22.80 -10.21
CA ALA A 43 16.39 -23.54 -11.45
C ALA A 43 15.45 -22.76 -12.38
N ALA A 44 15.77 -22.72 -13.68
CA ALA A 44 14.93 -22.09 -14.70
C ALA A 44 13.44 -22.34 -14.39
N PRO A 45 12.55 -21.33 -14.51
CA PRO A 45 11.19 -21.36 -13.99
C PRO A 45 10.57 -22.73 -14.21
N ARG A 46 10.51 -23.53 -13.13
CA ARG A 46 9.99 -24.89 -13.24
C ARG A 46 8.48 -24.76 -13.24
N ALA A 47 7.89 -25.05 -14.40
CA ALA A 47 6.49 -25.39 -14.48
C ALA A 47 6.19 -26.42 -13.37
N SER A 48 5.02 -26.32 -12.74
CA SER A 48 4.63 -27.31 -11.72
C SER A 48 4.73 -28.71 -12.32
N ALA A 49 4.87 -29.75 -11.48
CA ALA A 49 4.89 -31.14 -11.96
C ALA A 49 3.67 -31.51 -12.84
N ALA A 50 2.60 -30.70 -12.78
CA ALA A 50 1.39 -30.82 -13.56
C ALA A 50 1.43 -30.12 -14.94
N CYS A 51 2.53 -29.47 -15.33
CA CYS A 51 2.60 -28.68 -16.56
C CYS A 51 3.95 -28.86 -17.27
N THR A 52 3.92 -29.24 -18.55
CA THR A 52 5.15 -29.33 -19.35
C THR A 52 5.59 -27.93 -19.81
N PRO A 53 6.87 -27.73 -20.19
CA PRO A 53 7.31 -26.49 -20.82
C PRO A 53 6.49 -26.11 -22.07
N GLN A 54 6.04 -27.10 -22.84
CA GLN A 54 5.20 -26.92 -24.02
C GLN A 54 3.80 -26.42 -23.64
N ASP A 55 3.21 -26.98 -22.58
CA ASP A 55 1.92 -26.52 -22.05
C ASP A 55 2.01 -25.07 -21.60
N LEU A 56 3.07 -24.73 -20.85
CA LEU A 56 3.31 -23.36 -20.40
C LEU A 56 3.49 -22.41 -21.59
N GLN A 57 4.25 -22.81 -22.61
CA GLN A 57 4.46 -21.99 -23.82
C GLN A 57 3.14 -21.76 -24.59
N ALA A 58 2.33 -22.79 -24.77
CA ALA A 58 1.02 -22.69 -25.41
C ALA A 58 0.08 -21.77 -24.59
N LEU A 59 0.13 -21.90 -23.26
CA LEU A 59 -0.67 -21.12 -22.33
C LEU A 59 -0.31 -19.62 -22.37
N VAL A 60 0.98 -19.29 -22.46
CA VAL A 60 1.44 -17.89 -22.43
C VAL A 60 1.43 -17.20 -23.79
N ALA A 61 1.23 -17.93 -24.90
CA ALA A 61 1.33 -17.40 -26.25
C ALA A 61 0.50 -16.12 -26.47
N GLY A 62 -0.70 -16.04 -25.90
CA GLY A 62 -1.58 -14.86 -25.97
C GLY A 62 -1.23 -13.70 -25.02
N TYR A 63 -0.17 -13.84 -24.22
CA TYR A 63 0.24 -12.90 -23.18
C TYR A 63 1.68 -12.40 -23.35
N MET A 64 2.33 -12.77 -24.45
CA MET A 64 3.71 -12.41 -24.78
C MET A 64 3.80 -10.98 -25.28
N ASN A 65 4.93 -10.34 -25.00
CA ASN A 65 5.32 -9.01 -25.42
C ASN A 65 4.29 -7.91 -25.10
N PRO A 66 3.72 -7.86 -23.88
CA PRO A 66 2.78 -6.79 -23.55
C PRO A 66 3.48 -5.42 -23.64
N PRO A 67 2.79 -4.36 -24.09
CA PRO A 67 3.41 -3.04 -24.24
C PRO A 67 3.93 -2.43 -22.93
N LEU A 68 3.34 -2.84 -21.81
CA LEU A 68 3.65 -2.38 -20.46
C LEU A 68 3.36 -3.49 -19.46
N MET A 69 4.26 -3.68 -18.50
CA MET A 69 4.01 -4.42 -17.25
C MET A 69 4.49 -3.60 -16.05
N ALA A 70 4.04 -3.96 -14.86
CA ALA A 70 4.54 -3.41 -13.62
C ALA A 70 4.75 -4.50 -12.56
N ILE A 71 5.79 -4.35 -11.74
CA ILE A 71 6.03 -5.14 -10.53
C ILE A 71 6.26 -4.17 -9.37
N GLY A 72 5.95 -4.58 -8.14
CA GLY A 72 6.16 -3.70 -6.99
C GLY A 72 5.29 -4.00 -5.78
N ASP A 73 5.22 -3.00 -4.92
CA ASP A 73 4.50 -3.03 -3.65
C ASP A 73 3.08 -2.45 -3.70
N SER A 74 2.52 -2.17 -2.52
CA SER A 74 1.17 -1.64 -2.31
C SER A 74 0.91 -0.33 -3.07
N LEU A 75 1.92 0.52 -3.28
CA LEU A 75 1.74 1.75 -4.04
C LEU A 75 1.38 1.42 -5.49
N TYR A 76 2.15 0.58 -6.18
CA TYR A 76 1.83 0.20 -7.56
C TYR A 76 0.64 -0.77 -7.67
N ASN A 77 0.27 -1.48 -6.59
CA ASN A 77 -0.97 -2.27 -6.55
C ASN A 77 -2.23 -1.38 -6.58
N GLY A 78 -2.14 -0.15 -6.07
CA GLY A 78 -3.28 0.76 -5.91
C GLY A 78 -3.87 0.76 -4.50
N VAL A 79 -3.21 0.15 -3.52
CA VAL A 79 -3.70 0.11 -2.13
C VAL A 79 -3.86 1.54 -1.62
N SER A 80 -4.97 1.80 -0.95
CA SER A 80 -5.21 3.08 -0.29
C SER A 80 -5.83 2.81 1.07
N SER A 81 -5.31 3.43 2.13
CA SER A 81 -5.84 3.29 3.48
C SER A 81 -5.96 1.83 3.93
N LEU A 82 -4.91 1.04 3.68
CA LEU A 82 -4.84 -0.40 4.00
C LEU A 82 -5.91 -1.29 3.35
N ARG A 83 -6.58 -0.81 2.30
CA ARG A 83 -7.53 -1.57 1.48
C ARG A 83 -7.17 -1.57 0.00
N ILE A 84 -7.68 -2.58 -0.70
CA ILE A 84 -7.73 -2.63 -2.15
C ILE A 84 -9.15 -3.00 -2.60
N ASN A 85 -9.53 -2.57 -3.78
CA ASN A 85 -10.69 -3.04 -4.51
C ASN A 85 -10.42 -2.89 -6.01
N TRP A 86 -11.41 -3.24 -6.82
CA TRP A 86 -11.29 -3.18 -8.27
C TRP A 86 -10.98 -1.75 -8.77
N TRP A 87 -11.66 -0.74 -8.22
CA TRP A 87 -11.49 0.67 -8.60
C TRP A 87 -10.08 1.17 -8.30
N LEU A 88 -9.59 0.89 -7.10
CA LEU A 88 -8.26 1.28 -6.64
C LEU A 88 -7.14 0.69 -7.54
N SER A 89 -7.30 -0.56 -7.98
CA SER A 89 -6.42 -1.21 -8.96
C SER A 89 -6.42 -0.50 -10.32
N GLU A 90 -7.60 -0.11 -10.83
CA GLU A 90 -7.76 0.62 -12.10
C GLU A 90 -7.23 2.07 -12.06
N TRP A 91 -6.99 2.61 -10.86
CA TRP A 91 -6.40 3.94 -10.64
C TRP A 91 -4.99 3.92 -10.05
N SER A 92 -4.38 2.74 -9.95
CA SER A 92 -2.98 2.61 -9.57
C SER A 92 -2.04 3.34 -10.56
N VAL A 93 -0.80 3.63 -10.15
CA VAL A 93 0.20 4.26 -11.05
C VAL A 93 0.32 3.52 -12.38
N PRO A 94 0.48 2.18 -12.43
CA PRO A 94 0.63 1.49 -13.71
C PRO A 94 -0.59 1.64 -14.62
N SER A 95 -1.81 1.63 -14.07
CA SER A 95 -3.03 1.83 -14.83
C SER A 95 -3.13 3.26 -15.38
N GLN A 96 -2.76 4.27 -14.59
CA GLN A 96 -2.72 5.67 -15.04
C GLN A 96 -1.65 5.92 -16.11
N VAL A 97 -0.48 5.28 -15.98
CA VAL A 97 0.55 5.29 -17.04
C VAL A 97 0.00 4.62 -18.30
N ALA A 98 -0.64 3.45 -18.18
CA ALA A 98 -1.25 2.76 -19.31
C ALA A 98 -2.30 3.62 -20.04
N ILE A 99 -3.13 4.38 -19.31
CA ILE A 99 -4.06 5.36 -19.88
C ILE A 99 -3.30 6.46 -20.62
N GLY A 100 -2.27 7.04 -20.01
CA GLY A 100 -1.44 8.08 -20.64
C GLY A 100 -0.72 7.61 -21.91
N LEU A 101 -0.47 6.30 -22.02
CA LEU A 101 0.10 5.64 -23.19
C LEU A 101 -0.93 5.18 -24.22
N GLY A 102 -2.24 5.36 -23.94
CA GLY A 102 -3.32 4.87 -24.81
C GLY A 102 -3.50 3.35 -24.82
N LEU A 103 -2.97 2.63 -23.83
CA LEU A 103 -3.10 1.17 -23.69
C LEU A 103 -4.42 0.75 -23.00
N ILE A 104 -5.07 1.71 -22.35
CA ILE A 104 -6.44 1.62 -21.84
C ILE A 104 -7.22 2.76 -22.50
N PRO A 105 -8.33 2.49 -23.19
CA PRO A 105 -9.14 3.56 -23.76
C PRO A 105 -9.75 4.43 -22.64
N GLN A 106 -9.63 5.75 -22.76
CA GLN A 106 -10.01 6.69 -21.70
C GLN A 106 -11.51 6.65 -21.36
N ASP A 107 -12.37 6.33 -22.34
CA ASP A 107 -13.82 6.19 -22.16
C ASP A 107 -14.26 4.79 -21.70
N GLU A 108 -13.32 3.84 -21.64
CA GLU A 108 -13.56 2.43 -21.30
C GLU A 108 -12.73 1.94 -20.11
N GLN A 109 -12.13 2.85 -19.32
CA GLN A 109 -11.43 2.52 -18.07
C GLN A 109 -12.27 1.60 -17.16
N TRP A 110 -13.59 1.77 -17.23
CA TRP A 110 -14.63 1.05 -16.50
C TRP A 110 -15.10 -0.25 -17.17
N GLN A 111 -14.92 -0.38 -18.48
CA GLN A 111 -15.41 -1.51 -19.24
C GLN A 111 -14.31 -2.57 -19.25
N ARG A 112 -14.48 -3.60 -18.41
CA ARG A 112 -13.66 -4.82 -18.49
C ARG A 112 -14.03 -5.73 -19.66
N VAL A 113 -15.04 -5.34 -20.44
CA VAL A 113 -15.44 -5.98 -21.69
C VAL A 113 -14.64 -5.34 -22.81
N VAL A 114 -13.91 -6.16 -23.56
CA VAL A 114 -13.17 -5.71 -24.74
C VAL A 114 -14.18 -5.36 -25.82
N ASP A 115 -14.30 -4.08 -26.20
CA ASP A 115 -14.82 -3.74 -27.53
C ASP A 115 -13.71 -4.07 -28.52
N ASP A 116 -13.99 -4.95 -29.49
CA ASP A 116 -13.03 -5.33 -30.53
C ASP A 116 -12.51 -4.12 -31.32
N ARG A 117 -13.22 -2.98 -31.27
CA ARG A 117 -12.83 -1.72 -31.90
C ARG A 117 -11.81 -0.91 -31.09
N LYS A 118 -11.61 -1.19 -29.80
CA LYS A 118 -10.66 -0.51 -28.92
C LYS A 118 -10.00 -1.50 -27.94
N PRO A 119 -9.02 -2.29 -28.42
CA PRO A 119 -8.44 -3.34 -27.61
C PRO A 119 -7.73 -2.77 -26.38
N ARG A 120 -8.07 -3.29 -25.20
CA ARG A 120 -7.37 -3.03 -23.95
C ARG A 120 -6.06 -3.83 -23.91
N LEU A 121 -4.93 -3.12 -23.89
CA LEU A 121 -3.58 -3.69 -23.96
C LEU A 121 -2.86 -3.74 -22.61
N PHE A 122 -3.50 -3.30 -21.53
CA PHE A 122 -2.99 -3.39 -20.17
C PHE A 122 -4.08 -3.79 -19.18
N TRP A 123 -3.78 -4.76 -18.33
CA TRP A 123 -4.71 -5.35 -17.37
C TRP A 123 -4.15 -5.29 -15.95
N GLY A 124 -4.78 -4.49 -15.09
CA GLY A 124 -4.54 -4.55 -13.65
C GLY A 124 -5.26 -5.75 -13.01
N PRO A 125 -4.94 -6.07 -11.74
CA PRO A 125 -5.65 -7.09 -10.97
C PRO A 125 -7.16 -6.86 -10.96
N GLN A 126 -7.90 -7.90 -11.36
CA GLN A 126 -9.34 -7.83 -11.58
C GLN A 126 -10.13 -8.24 -10.34
N TYR A 127 -10.03 -7.48 -9.24
CA TYR A 127 -10.82 -7.76 -8.03
C TYR A 127 -12.34 -7.78 -8.31
N PRO A 128 -13.15 -8.47 -7.49
CA PRO A 128 -14.62 -8.51 -7.62
C PRO A 128 -15.31 -7.14 -7.53
N GLY A 129 -16.55 -7.07 -8.03
CA GLY A 129 -17.44 -5.90 -7.88
C GLY A 129 -17.60 -4.98 -9.10
N VAL A 130 -17.54 -5.53 -10.33
CA VAL A 130 -17.53 -4.73 -11.58
C VAL A 130 -18.95 -4.44 -12.11
N ASP A 131 -19.99 -5.00 -11.50
CA ASP A 131 -21.34 -4.76 -12.00
C ASP A 131 -21.70 -3.27 -11.84
N LYS A 132 -22.27 -2.68 -12.90
CA LYS A 132 -22.55 -1.25 -13.01
C LYS A 132 -23.43 -0.67 -11.88
N SER A 133 -24.05 -1.51 -11.06
CA SER A 133 -24.79 -1.12 -9.86
C SER A 133 -23.89 -0.78 -8.67
N ASP A 134 -22.64 -1.26 -8.63
CA ASP A 134 -21.75 -1.16 -7.45
C ASP A 134 -20.98 0.16 -7.37
N TYR A 135 -21.17 1.04 -8.37
CA TYR A 135 -20.65 2.41 -8.38
C TYR A 135 -21.23 3.26 -7.24
N ASP A 136 -22.33 2.83 -6.65
CA ASP A 136 -23.03 3.48 -5.53
C ASP A 136 -22.40 3.22 -4.15
N GLY A 137 -21.17 2.71 -4.08
CA GLY A 137 -20.47 2.63 -2.78
C GLY A 137 -20.20 1.26 -2.20
N ASP A 138 -20.61 0.21 -2.91
CA ASP A 138 -20.72 -1.13 -2.37
C ASP A 138 -19.71 -2.12 -2.97
N ALA A 139 -18.79 -1.63 -3.82
CA ALA A 139 -17.64 -2.43 -4.23
C ALA A 139 -16.95 -3.05 -3.00
N PRO A 140 -16.82 -4.40 -2.98
CA PRO A 140 -16.17 -5.10 -1.88
C PRO A 140 -14.77 -4.55 -1.63
N ASN A 141 -14.44 -4.31 -0.37
CA ASN A 141 -13.12 -3.85 0.03
C ASN A 141 -12.37 -5.00 0.66
N TYR A 142 -11.13 -5.19 0.24
CA TYR A 142 -10.24 -6.23 0.74
C TYR A 142 -9.15 -5.57 1.58
N GLY A 143 -8.99 -5.99 2.83
CA GLY A 143 -8.12 -5.34 3.81
C GLY A 143 -8.90 -4.46 4.81
N PHE A 144 -8.22 -3.52 5.44
CA PHE A 144 -8.83 -2.59 6.40
C PHE A 144 -9.29 -1.34 5.67
N ASN A 145 -10.59 -1.03 5.67
CA ASN A 145 -11.06 0.26 5.15
C ASN A 145 -11.01 1.31 6.27
N VAL A 146 -9.82 1.84 6.59
CA VAL A 146 -9.69 2.79 7.71
C VAL A 146 -10.47 4.09 7.47
N GLU A 147 -10.76 4.44 6.22
CA GLU A 147 -11.53 5.64 5.84
C GLU A 147 -13.01 5.55 6.22
N ARG A 148 -13.64 4.37 6.04
CA ARG A 148 -15.08 4.18 6.31
C ARG A 148 -15.36 4.02 7.79
N ILE A 149 -14.43 3.41 8.51
CA ILE A 149 -14.67 2.91 9.86
C ILE A 149 -14.18 3.92 10.90
N GLY A 150 -13.11 4.68 10.61
CA GLY A 150 -12.42 5.49 11.61
C GLY A 150 -11.75 4.61 12.68
N LEU A 151 -10.68 5.11 13.30
CA LEU A 151 -9.90 4.33 14.27
C LEU A 151 -10.72 3.76 15.44
N SER A 152 -11.71 4.52 15.93
CA SER A 152 -12.56 4.07 17.02
C SER A 152 -13.48 2.92 16.64
N ALA A 153 -14.06 2.91 15.43
CA ALA A 153 -15.00 1.85 15.07
C ALA A 153 -14.31 0.55 14.60
N ILE A 154 -13.00 0.56 14.31
CA ILE A 154 -12.23 -0.69 14.11
C ILE A 154 -12.28 -1.55 15.38
N LEU A 155 -12.41 -0.91 16.55
CA LEU A 155 -12.50 -1.58 17.84
C LEU A 155 -13.94 -1.95 18.25
N PHE A 156 -14.97 -1.40 17.60
CA PHE A 156 -16.36 -1.53 18.05
C PHE A 156 -17.35 -2.06 16.98
N ASP A 157 -17.00 -2.06 15.70
CA ASP A 157 -17.85 -2.57 14.61
C ASP A 157 -17.43 -3.97 14.13
N ASN A 158 -18.35 -4.66 13.45
CA ASN A 158 -18.13 -5.89 12.67
C ASN A 158 -17.10 -5.75 11.52
N ALA A 159 -16.37 -4.62 11.45
CA ALA A 159 -15.34 -4.31 10.48
C ALA A 159 -14.29 -5.41 10.31
N LEU A 160 -13.78 -5.96 11.42
CA LEU A 160 -12.79 -7.05 11.38
C LEU A 160 -13.38 -8.33 10.80
N GLY A 161 -14.62 -8.66 11.18
CA GLY A 161 -15.37 -9.79 10.64
C GLY A 161 -15.61 -9.66 9.13
N ASN A 162 -16.03 -8.47 8.68
CA ASN A 162 -16.25 -8.16 7.26
C ASN A 162 -14.95 -8.20 6.45
N ALA A 163 -13.85 -7.68 7.01
CA ALA A 163 -12.53 -7.76 6.38
C ALA A 163 -12.08 -9.22 6.25
N GLY A 164 -12.22 -10.03 7.32
CA GLY A 164 -11.94 -11.46 7.29
C GLY A 164 -12.78 -12.21 6.24
N ALA A 165 -14.09 -11.95 6.21
CA ALA A 165 -15.01 -12.55 5.24
C ALA A 165 -14.64 -12.20 3.79
N SER A 166 -14.37 -10.92 3.52
CA SER A 166 -14.00 -10.44 2.18
C SER A 166 -12.66 -11.05 1.74
N LEU A 167 -11.69 -11.18 2.64
CA LEU A 167 -10.42 -11.84 2.33
C LEU A 167 -10.61 -13.34 2.02
N VAL A 168 -11.43 -14.04 2.80
CA VAL A 168 -11.77 -15.44 2.52
C VAL A 168 -12.46 -15.57 1.16
N GLU A 169 -13.35 -14.65 0.80
CA GLU A 169 -13.96 -14.61 -0.52
C GLU A 169 -12.92 -14.42 -1.62
N LEU A 170 -12.01 -13.44 -1.48
CA LEU A 170 -10.94 -13.19 -2.44
C LEU A 170 -10.01 -14.41 -2.61
N SER A 171 -9.76 -15.16 -1.52
CA SER A 171 -8.96 -16.40 -1.54
C SER A 171 -9.60 -17.55 -2.34
N ARG A 172 -10.82 -17.36 -2.84
CA ARG A 172 -11.55 -18.33 -3.66
C ARG A 172 -11.96 -17.75 -5.01
N TYR A 173 -11.93 -16.43 -5.14
CA TYR A 173 -12.37 -15.73 -6.32
C TYR A 173 -11.48 -16.05 -7.54
N ARG A 174 -12.13 -16.06 -8.71
CA ARG A 174 -11.50 -16.12 -10.03
C ARG A 174 -12.17 -15.05 -10.91
N PRO A 175 -11.40 -14.19 -11.60
CA PRO A 175 -11.99 -13.17 -12.46
C PRO A 175 -12.84 -13.78 -13.58
N ALA A 176 -13.99 -13.18 -13.86
CA ALA A 176 -14.90 -13.63 -14.92
C ALA A 176 -14.26 -13.58 -16.32
N SER A 177 -13.21 -12.77 -16.50
CA SER A 177 -12.44 -12.70 -17.75
C SER A 177 -11.70 -13.99 -18.09
N GLY A 178 -11.50 -14.87 -17.09
CA GLY A 178 -10.66 -16.07 -17.23
C GLY A 178 -9.18 -15.77 -17.51
N ARG A 179 -8.73 -14.51 -17.41
CA ARG A 179 -7.35 -14.14 -17.71
C ARG A 179 -6.38 -14.88 -16.80
N LEU A 180 -5.30 -15.36 -17.39
CA LEU A 180 -4.27 -16.09 -16.69
C LEU A 180 -3.28 -15.15 -15.98
N PHE A 181 -2.98 -14.02 -16.61
CA PHE A 181 -2.00 -13.06 -16.13
C PHE A 181 -2.58 -11.65 -16.03
N ASN A 182 -2.12 -10.93 -15.02
CA ASN A 182 -2.21 -9.47 -14.92
C ASN A 182 -0.95 -8.83 -15.52
N ASP A 183 -1.05 -7.63 -16.08
CA ASP A 183 0.10 -6.82 -16.50
C ASP A 183 0.69 -6.03 -15.33
N ASN A 184 -0.16 -5.63 -14.38
CA ASN A 184 0.29 -5.13 -13.07
C ASN A 184 0.38 -6.30 -12.07
N LEU A 185 1.61 -6.69 -11.76
CA LEU A 185 1.97 -7.72 -10.79
C LEU A 185 2.43 -7.14 -9.45
N ALA A 186 2.20 -5.84 -9.20
CA ALA A 186 2.43 -5.26 -7.90
C ALA A 186 1.34 -5.70 -6.91
N PHE A 187 1.74 -6.02 -5.67
CA PHE A 187 0.83 -6.47 -4.62
C PHE A 187 1.16 -5.84 -3.27
N SER A 188 0.14 -5.79 -2.41
CA SER A 188 0.23 -5.18 -1.08
C SER A 188 1.36 -5.79 -0.27
N GLY A 189 2.14 -4.94 0.41
CA GLY A 189 3.20 -5.30 1.33
C GLY A 189 4.43 -6.00 0.73
N ALA A 190 4.52 -6.16 -0.59
CA ALA A 190 5.66 -6.80 -1.24
C ALA A 190 6.99 -6.12 -0.88
N ASP A 191 8.04 -6.92 -0.64
CA ASP A 191 9.43 -6.48 -0.62
C ASP A 191 10.23 -7.08 -1.80
N THR A 192 11.54 -6.80 -1.86
CA THR A 192 12.39 -7.30 -2.95
C THR A 192 12.51 -8.81 -3.01
N ILE A 193 12.47 -9.50 -1.86
CA ILE A 193 12.51 -10.96 -1.78
C ILE A 193 11.24 -11.53 -2.40
N ASP A 194 10.10 -10.91 -2.13
CA ASP A 194 8.81 -11.36 -2.65
C ASP A 194 8.76 -11.31 -4.18
N LEU A 195 9.28 -10.25 -4.78
CA LEU A 195 9.31 -10.11 -6.24
C LEU A 195 10.20 -11.17 -6.92
N LEU A 196 11.35 -11.47 -6.31
CA LEU A 196 12.39 -12.34 -6.89
C LEU A 196 12.20 -13.83 -6.61
N TYR A 197 11.61 -14.17 -5.46
CA TYR A 197 11.68 -15.53 -4.92
C TYR A 197 10.33 -16.08 -4.43
N ARG A 198 9.27 -15.26 -4.37
CA ARG A 198 7.95 -15.74 -3.94
C ARG A 198 6.98 -15.84 -5.11
N SER A 199 6.39 -17.01 -5.23
CA SER A 199 5.34 -17.35 -6.18
C SER A 199 3.97 -17.38 -5.53
N ALA A 200 2.90 -17.42 -6.32
CA ALA A 200 1.53 -17.58 -5.83
C ALA A 200 1.38 -18.81 -4.91
N ARG A 201 1.97 -19.95 -5.31
CA ARG A 201 1.99 -21.17 -4.48
C ARG A 201 2.69 -20.93 -3.16
N SER A 202 3.86 -20.30 -3.15
CA SER A 202 4.57 -20.04 -1.89
C SER A 202 3.78 -19.13 -0.94
N MET A 203 3.00 -18.17 -1.48
CA MET A 203 2.13 -17.30 -0.68
C MET A 203 0.94 -18.08 -0.13
N HIS A 204 0.33 -18.94 -0.95
CA HIS A 204 -0.73 -19.85 -0.53
C HIS A 204 -0.26 -20.83 0.56
N ASP A 205 0.91 -21.44 0.38
CA ASP A 205 1.47 -22.37 1.35
C ASP A 205 1.70 -21.68 2.70
N ARG A 206 2.15 -20.42 2.71
CA ARG A 206 2.27 -19.61 3.95
C ARG A 206 0.91 -19.28 4.59
N LEU A 207 -0.14 -19.13 3.78
CA LEU A 207 -1.50 -18.85 4.22
C LEU A 207 -2.15 -20.08 4.88
N VAL A 208 -1.82 -21.29 4.41
CA VAL A 208 -2.41 -22.56 4.91
C VAL A 208 -1.49 -23.37 5.82
N SER A 209 -0.21 -23.01 5.96
CA SER A 209 0.71 -23.68 6.88
C SER A 209 0.53 -23.18 8.33
N PRO A 210 0.70 -24.06 9.34
CA PRO A 210 0.68 -23.65 10.74
C PRO A 210 1.67 -22.52 11.03
N ARG A 211 1.24 -21.49 11.76
CA ARG A 211 2.09 -20.34 12.10
C ARG A 211 2.74 -20.54 13.47
N PRO A 212 4.07 -20.38 13.60
CA PRO A 212 4.72 -20.32 14.90
C PRO A 212 4.06 -19.27 15.81
N GLY A 213 3.68 -19.66 17.02
CA GLY A 213 2.98 -18.79 17.98
C GLY A 213 1.45 -18.75 17.87
N LEU A 214 0.84 -19.38 16.86
CA LEU A 214 -0.62 -19.59 16.76
C LEU A 214 -1.06 -21.05 16.99
N GLY A 215 -0.15 -21.90 17.48
CA GLY A 215 -0.38 -23.34 17.61
C GLY A 215 -0.47 -24.03 16.25
N GLN A 216 -1.36 -25.02 16.11
CA GLN A 216 -1.59 -25.74 14.84
C GLN A 216 -2.44 -24.94 13.83
N SER A 217 -2.86 -23.72 14.17
CA SER A 217 -3.70 -22.89 13.29
C SER A 217 -2.86 -22.19 12.21
N ASN A 218 -3.45 -22.03 11.03
CA ASN A 218 -2.91 -21.24 9.91
C ASN A 218 -3.68 -19.92 9.73
N ASP A 219 -3.14 -18.99 8.96
CA ASP A 219 -3.74 -17.65 8.77
C ASP A 219 -5.14 -17.75 8.13
N LEU A 220 -5.36 -18.67 7.18
CA LEU A 220 -6.68 -18.86 6.57
C LEU A 220 -7.73 -19.34 7.57
N ALA A 221 -7.38 -20.26 8.47
CA ALA A 221 -8.27 -20.75 9.52
C ALA A 221 -8.63 -19.63 10.48
N VAL A 222 -7.66 -18.78 10.85
CA VAL A 222 -7.90 -17.60 11.69
C VAL A 222 -8.82 -16.60 10.99
N LEU A 223 -8.62 -16.31 9.70
CA LEU A 223 -9.53 -15.44 8.94
C LEU A 223 -10.95 -16.00 8.87
N ASN A 224 -11.10 -17.31 8.65
CA ASN A 224 -12.42 -17.97 8.68
C ASN A 224 -13.06 -17.88 10.07
N GLN A 225 -12.27 -18.00 11.14
CA GLN A 225 -12.77 -17.82 12.51
C GLN A 225 -13.24 -16.38 12.73
N ILE A 226 -12.43 -15.39 12.36
CA ILE A 226 -12.77 -13.96 12.44
C ILE A 226 -14.06 -13.67 11.65
N ALA A 227 -14.19 -14.21 10.44
CA ALA A 227 -15.37 -14.04 9.61
C ALA A 227 -16.66 -14.60 10.25
N ARG A 228 -16.57 -15.68 11.04
CA ARG A 228 -17.72 -16.35 11.68
C ARG A 228 -18.08 -15.80 13.04
N SER A 229 -17.10 -15.31 13.79
CA SER A 229 -17.24 -15.01 15.23
C SER A 229 -17.69 -13.58 15.53
N GLY A 230 -17.88 -12.73 14.52
CA GLY A 230 -18.25 -11.33 14.74
C GLY A 230 -17.08 -10.53 15.34
N PRO A 231 -17.33 -9.43 16.07
CA PRO A 231 -16.29 -8.53 16.54
C PRO A 231 -15.56 -9.16 17.73
N LEU A 232 -14.63 -10.07 17.45
CA LEU A 232 -13.61 -10.45 18.42
C LEU A 232 -12.61 -9.31 18.51
N THR A 233 -12.73 -8.50 19.56
CA THR A 233 -11.80 -7.41 19.86
C THR A 233 -10.43 -7.98 20.23
N GLY A 234 -9.36 -7.56 19.54
CA GLY A 234 -7.99 -7.89 19.96
C GLY A 234 -6.93 -7.62 18.90
N ALA A 235 -5.76 -7.12 19.33
CA ALA A 235 -4.62 -6.81 18.47
C ALA A 235 -4.13 -8.01 17.61
N LYS A 236 -4.31 -9.24 18.12
CA LYS A 236 -3.98 -10.48 17.38
C LYS A 236 -4.79 -10.63 16.10
N ASN A 237 -6.06 -10.24 16.10
CA ASN A 237 -6.93 -10.34 14.93
C ASN A 237 -6.54 -9.33 13.85
N VAL A 238 -6.10 -8.14 14.24
CA VAL A 238 -5.61 -7.10 13.31
C VAL A 238 -4.35 -7.57 12.58
N SER A 239 -3.38 -8.14 13.31
CA SER A 239 -2.18 -8.71 12.68
C SER A 239 -2.50 -9.84 11.69
N SER A 240 -3.44 -10.74 12.05
CA SER A 240 -3.87 -11.82 11.17
C SER A 240 -4.59 -11.32 9.91
N ILE A 241 -5.44 -10.29 10.01
CA ILE A 241 -6.08 -9.68 8.84
C ILE A 241 -5.04 -8.97 7.96
N ALA A 242 -4.09 -8.22 8.52
CA ALA A 242 -3.05 -7.55 7.75
C ALA A 242 -2.20 -8.55 6.96
N ARG A 243 -1.75 -9.62 7.62
CA ARG A 243 -0.98 -10.70 6.99
C ARG A 243 -1.81 -11.47 5.97
N GLY A 244 -3.06 -11.79 6.31
CA GLY A 244 -4.00 -12.43 5.40
C GLY A 244 -4.23 -11.61 4.14
N PHE A 245 -4.40 -10.30 4.30
CA PHE A 245 -4.53 -9.35 3.19
C PHE A 245 -3.30 -9.41 2.28
N TYR A 246 -2.09 -9.31 2.84
CA TYR A 246 -0.85 -9.44 2.08
C TYR A 246 -0.79 -10.76 1.29
N LEU A 247 -0.97 -11.91 1.95
CA LEU A 247 -0.81 -13.23 1.33
C LEU A 247 -1.85 -13.51 0.24
N ILE A 248 -3.12 -13.21 0.54
CA ILE A 248 -4.23 -13.45 -0.40
C ILE A 248 -4.15 -12.48 -1.59
N ASN A 249 -3.75 -11.22 -1.36
CA ASN A 249 -3.52 -10.27 -2.43
C ASN A 249 -2.40 -10.73 -3.37
N ALA A 250 -1.28 -11.18 -2.82
CA ALA A 250 -0.16 -11.70 -3.61
C ALA A 250 -0.55 -12.96 -4.41
N GLU A 251 -1.21 -13.94 -3.78
CA GLU A 251 -1.72 -15.14 -4.46
C GLU A 251 -2.65 -14.78 -5.63
N PHE A 252 -3.59 -13.86 -5.39
CA PHE A 252 -4.54 -13.42 -6.39
C PHE A 252 -3.89 -12.64 -7.55
N VAL A 253 -2.95 -11.74 -7.26
CA VAL A 253 -2.26 -10.93 -8.28
C VAL A 253 -1.36 -11.80 -9.15
N LEU A 254 -0.62 -12.73 -8.56
CA LEU A 254 0.34 -13.57 -9.28
C LEU A 254 -0.32 -14.72 -10.04
N ASN A 255 -1.46 -15.23 -9.59
CA ASN A 255 -2.18 -16.32 -10.26
C ASN A 255 -3.71 -16.16 -10.15
N PRO A 256 -4.31 -15.15 -10.83
CA PRO A 256 -5.73 -14.85 -10.71
C PRO A 256 -6.65 -16.00 -11.15
N SER A 257 -6.18 -16.83 -12.08
CA SER A 257 -6.91 -18.00 -12.59
C SER A 257 -6.74 -19.26 -11.73
N ARG A 258 -5.82 -19.24 -10.75
CA ARG A 258 -5.40 -20.42 -9.97
C ARG A 258 -4.93 -21.57 -10.86
N ASN A 259 -4.24 -21.24 -11.95
CA ASN A 259 -3.75 -22.22 -12.90
C ASN A 259 -2.44 -22.86 -12.37
N PRO A 260 -2.36 -24.19 -12.26
CA PRO A 260 -1.18 -24.88 -11.72
C PRO A 260 0.06 -24.70 -12.61
N CYS A 261 -0.07 -24.39 -13.90
CA CYS A 261 1.08 -24.14 -14.77
C CYS A 261 1.91 -22.93 -14.36
N ILE A 262 1.30 -21.93 -13.73
CA ILE A 262 1.93 -20.63 -13.46
C ILE A 262 2.07 -20.32 -11.96
N GLU A 263 1.56 -21.19 -11.08
CA GLU A 263 1.52 -20.96 -9.64
C GLU A 263 2.91 -20.83 -9.00
N ASN A 264 3.95 -21.37 -9.65
CA ASN A 264 5.34 -21.31 -9.21
C ASN A 264 6.12 -20.13 -9.80
N LEU A 265 5.53 -19.33 -10.69
CA LEU A 265 6.20 -18.16 -11.24
C LEU A 265 6.18 -17.01 -10.23
N THR A 266 7.35 -16.43 -9.97
CA THR A 266 7.48 -15.15 -9.25
C THR A 266 7.06 -13.99 -10.14
N ALA A 267 6.91 -12.79 -9.57
CA ALA A 267 6.63 -11.59 -10.36
C ALA A 267 7.71 -11.36 -11.44
N VAL A 268 8.98 -11.57 -11.08
CA VAL A 268 10.11 -11.44 -12.02
C VAL A 268 10.12 -12.55 -13.07
N ASP A 269 9.79 -13.80 -12.71
CA ASP A 269 9.71 -14.88 -13.70
C ASP A 269 8.62 -14.61 -14.74
N GLN A 270 7.47 -14.05 -14.32
CA GLN A 270 6.41 -13.68 -15.25
C GLN A 270 6.85 -12.55 -16.19
N VAL A 271 7.62 -11.57 -15.72
CA VAL A 271 8.20 -10.53 -16.57
C VAL A 271 9.17 -11.13 -17.58
N LEU A 272 10.10 -11.99 -17.16
CA LEU A 272 11.08 -12.62 -18.05
C LEU A 272 10.43 -13.56 -19.07
N LEU A 273 9.39 -14.28 -18.64
CA LEU A 273 8.60 -15.15 -19.51
C LEU A 273 7.86 -14.34 -20.58
N ARG A 274 7.20 -13.25 -20.16
CA ARG A 274 6.27 -12.49 -21.03
C ARG A 274 6.95 -11.37 -21.79
N LYS A 275 8.15 -10.95 -21.41
CA LYS A 275 9.02 -10.03 -22.17
C LYS A 275 8.34 -8.70 -22.52
N PRO A 276 7.87 -7.92 -21.53
CA PRO A 276 7.20 -6.65 -21.80
C PRO A 276 8.13 -5.66 -22.50
N LYS A 277 7.61 -4.82 -23.38
CA LYS A 277 8.39 -3.70 -23.96
C LYS A 277 8.87 -2.74 -22.86
N ARG A 278 7.98 -2.41 -21.92
CA ARG A 278 8.26 -1.53 -20.78
C ARG A 278 7.93 -2.22 -19.46
N LEU A 279 8.82 -2.11 -18.49
CA LEU A 279 8.58 -2.54 -17.12
C LEU A 279 8.62 -1.34 -16.17
N LEU A 280 7.60 -1.19 -15.34
CA LEU A 280 7.61 -0.27 -14.20
C LEU A 280 7.94 -1.05 -12.92
N VAL A 281 8.79 -0.49 -12.07
CA VAL A 281 9.22 -1.10 -10.80
C VAL A 281 9.06 -0.09 -9.66
N ASN A 282 8.28 -0.44 -8.64
CA ASN A 282 8.21 0.33 -7.39
C ASN A 282 8.33 -0.61 -6.20
N ILE A 283 9.53 -0.64 -5.59
CA ILE A 283 9.82 -1.54 -4.48
C ILE A 283 10.83 -0.88 -3.54
N GLY A 284 10.75 -1.21 -2.26
CA GLY A 284 11.66 -0.68 -1.23
C GLY A 284 10.96 -0.07 -0.02
N SER A 285 9.72 0.39 -0.16
CA SER A 285 8.96 0.96 0.97
C SER A 285 8.80 -0.09 2.08
N ASN A 286 8.39 -1.30 1.72
CA ASN A 286 8.22 -2.40 2.68
C ASN A 286 9.52 -3.08 3.10
N ASN A 287 10.67 -2.71 2.50
CA ASN A 287 11.99 -3.10 2.99
C ASN A 287 12.37 -2.34 4.31
N GLY A 288 11.46 -1.51 4.84
CA GLY A 288 11.48 -1.04 6.23
C GLY A 288 11.16 0.44 6.39
N ILE A 289 11.25 1.25 5.34
CA ILE A 289 10.83 2.67 5.34
C ILE A 289 9.36 2.81 5.77
N TYR A 290 8.51 1.88 5.35
CA TYR A 290 7.12 1.80 5.77
C TYR A 290 6.97 1.67 7.29
N ARG A 291 7.81 0.87 7.95
CA ARG A 291 7.77 0.70 9.41
C ARG A 291 8.21 1.97 10.12
N MET A 292 9.21 2.67 9.58
CA MET A 292 9.59 3.98 10.11
C MET A 292 8.41 4.96 10.01
N GLY A 293 7.76 5.02 8.84
CA GLY A 293 6.62 5.91 8.58
C GLY A 293 5.36 5.57 9.37
N LEU A 294 4.99 4.30 9.51
CA LEU A 294 3.73 3.87 10.13
C LEU A 294 3.87 3.57 11.64
N GLU A 295 4.96 2.91 12.03
CA GLU A 295 5.18 2.42 13.39
C GLU A 295 6.10 3.34 14.20
N GLY A 296 6.73 4.34 13.58
CA GLY A 296 7.71 5.20 14.22
C GLY A 296 8.97 4.43 14.67
N VAL A 297 9.29 3.35 13.97
CA VAL A 297 10.51 2.56 14.21
C VAL A 297 11.73 3.34 13.71
N ARG A 298 12.76 3.45 14.53
CA ARG A 298 14.01 4.12 14.14
C ARG A 298 14.84 3.23 13.24
N LEU A 299 15.46 3.83 12.23
CA LEU A 299 16.19 3.13 11.17
C LEU A 299 17.30 2.19 11.70
N PHE A 300 18.08 2.67 12.68
CA PHE A 300 19.23 1.96 13.24
C PHE A 300 18.94 1.19 14.53
N THR A 301 17.67 1.11 14.93
CA THR A 301 17.28 0.31 16.10
C THR A 301 16.99 -1.12 15.65
N PRO A 302 17.65 -2.13 16.24
CA PRO A 302 17.30 -3.52 15.97
C PRO A 302 15.84 -3.76 16.31
N VAL A 303 15.11 -4.39 15.39
CA VAL A 303 13.74 -4.81 15.66
C VAL A 303 13.65 -6.29 15.40
N THR A 304 13.01 -7.01 16.31
CA THR A 304 12.61 -8.38 16.06
C THR A 304 11.62 -8.38 14.90
N ASP A 305 12.00 -9.03 13.80
CA ASP A 305 11.08 -9.39 12.75
C ASP A 305 10.14 -10.46 13.31
N ASP A 306 8.89 -10.09 13.59
CA ASP A 306 7.85 -10.99 14.09
C ASP A 306 7.61 -12.21 13.17
N TYR A 307 8.07 -12.16 11.91
CA TYR A 307 7.88 -13.23 10.93
C TYR A 307 9.05 -14.21 10.86
N ALA A 308 10.27 -13.77 11.16
CA ALA A 308 11.48 -14.60 11.08
C ALA A 308 12.19 -14.81 12.43
N GLY A 309 11.77 -14.11 13.49
CA GLY A 309 12.46 -14.11 14.79
C GLY A 309 13.85 -13.49 14.75
N ARG A 310 14.18 -12.71 13.72
CA ARG A 310 15.51 -12.11 13.51
C ARG A 310 15.53 -10.68 14.06
N CYS A 311 16.49 -10.35 14.91
CA CYS A 311 16.78 -8.96 15.26
C CYS A 311 17.63 -8.36 14.13
N THR A 312 17.05 -7.57 13.23
CA THR A 312 17.79 -6.77 12.24
C THR A 312 17.28 -5.33 12.29
N CYS A 313 18.15 -4.34 12.10
CA CYS A 313 17.67 -2.97 11.92
C CYS A 313 17.26 -2.74 10.46
N ILE A 314 16.47 -1.69 10.21
CA ILE A 314 16.02 -1.35 8.86
C ILE A 314 17.22 -0.98 7.97
N ALA A 315 18.22 -0.32 8.54
CA ALA A 315 19.43 0.07 7.83
C ALA A 315 20.17 -1.15 7.24
N ASP A 316 20.32 -2.24 8.00
CA ASP A 316 20.99 -3.46 7.51
C ASP A 316 20.23 -4.07 6.31
N TYR A 317 18.90 -4.13 6.41
CA TYR A 317 18.09 -4.71 5.35
C TYR A 317 18.15 -3.88 4.06
N LEU A 318 18.07 -2.55 4.17
CA LEU A 318 18.20 -1.64 3.02
C LEU A 318 19.64 -1.62 2.46
N GLY A 319 20.64 -1.60 3.34
CA GLY A 319 22.06 -1.53 2.98
C GLY A 319 22.58 -2.77 2.28
N ASP A 320 22.07 -3.94 2.67
CA ASP A 320 22.56 -5.22 2.18
C ASP A 320 21.53 -5.94 1.31
N THR A 321 20.38 -6.31 1.88
CA THR A 321 19.41 -7.20 1.22
C THR A 321 18.76 -6.49 0.02
N TYR A 322 18.23 -5.29 0.23
CA TYR A 322 17.59 -4.52 -0.84
C TYR A 322 18.56 -4.25 -2.00
N ILE A 323 19.78 -3.77 -1.72
CA ILE A 323 20.76 -3.49 -2.79
C ILE A 323 21.18 -4.76 -3.53
N LYS A 324 21.40 -5.86 -2.81
CA LYS A 324 21.73 -7.17 -3.42
C LYS A 324 20.61 -7.66 -4.32
N ASP A 325 19.38 -7.59 -3.85
CA ASP A 325 18.21 -8.03 -4.61
C ASP A 325 17.96 -7.13 -5.83
N MET A 326 18.11 -5.81 -5.69
CA MET A 326 18.02 -4.88 -6.82
C MET A 326 19.11 -5.14 -7.86
N ALA A 327 20.33 -5.48 -7.44
CA ALA A 327 21.39 -5.89 -8.35
C ALA A 327 21.03 -7.17 -9.12
N GLU A 328 20.44 -8.17 -8.45
CA GLU A 328 19.97 -9.40 -9.09
C GLU A 328 18.82 -9.15 -10.07
N LEU A 329 17.84 -8.32 -9.69
CA LEU A 329 16.74 -7.90 -10.56
C LEU A 329 17.28 -7.22 -11.82
N ILE A 330 18.15 -6.22 -11.66
CA ILE A 330 18.77 -5.49 -12.78
C ILE A 330 19.54 -6.46 -13.67
N ARG A 331 20.33 -7.39 -13.10
CA ARG A 331 21.10 -8.38 -13.84
C ARG A 331 20.20 -9.30 -14.68
N LYS A 332 19.11 -9.81 -14.09
CA LYS A 332 18.13 -10.66 -14.80
C LYS A 332 17.49 -9.90 -15.97
N LEU A 333 17.05 -8.67 -15.75
CA LEU A 333 16.42 -7.83 -16.77
C LEU A 333 17.42 -7.37 -17.84
N GLU A 334 18.69 -7.13 -17.48
CA GLU A 334 19.76 -6.75 -18.41
C GLU A 334 19.99 -7.85 -19.45
N ALA A 335 19.84 -9.12 -19.05
CA ALA A 335 20.02 -10.28 -19.92
C ALA A 335 18.86 -10.52 -20.90
N GLU A 336 17.68 -9.93 -20.69
CA GLU A 336 16.52 -10.11 -21.56
C GLU A 336 16.38 -8.91 -22.52
N ASP A 337 16.81 -9.07 -23.77
CA ASP A 337 16.84 -7.98 -24.76
C ASP A 337 15.46 -7.51 -25.20
N ALA A 338 14.43 -8.36 -25.10
CA ALA A 338 13.06 -7.99 -25.45
C ALA A 338 12.44 -6.98 -24.46
N VAL A 339 12.97 -6.87 -23.23
CA VAL A 339 12.64 -5.77 -22.33
C VAL A 339 13.44 -4.55 -22.74
N GLU A 340 12.78 -3.63 -23.44
CA GLU A 340 13.44 -2.45 -24.02
C GLU A 340 13.75 -1.38 -22.97
N SER A 341 12.82 -1.15 -22.03
CA SER A 341 12.94 -0.14 -20.98
C SER A 341 12.39 -0.59 -19.62
N VAL A 342 13.07 -0.17 -18.56
CA VAL A 342 12.74 -0.44 -17.15
C VAL A 342 12.81 0.87 -16.38
N TYR A 343 11.69 1.27 -15.77
CA TYR A 343 11.55 2.50 -15.00
C TYR A 343 11.43 2.15 -13.51
N ILE A 344 12.41 2.53 -12.71
CA ILE A 344 12.54 2.14 -11.30
C ILE A 344 12.35 3.38 -10.42
N ASN A 345 11.35 3.38 -9.55
CA ASN A 345 11.17 4.44 -8.57
C ASN A 345 12.25 4.38 -7.49
N SER A 346 12.79 5.53 -7.09
CA SER A 346 13.66 5.64 -5.92
C SER A 346 12.86 5.51 -4.60
N LEU A 347 13.58 5.40 -3.48
CA LEU A 347 12.98 5.38 -2.15
C LEU A 347 12.55 6.80 -1.74
N ILE A 348 11.42 6.90 -1.03
CA ILE A 348 11.01 8.16 -0.39
C ILE A 348 11.89 8.43 0.84
N PRO A 349 12.41 9.65 1.03
CA PRO A 349 13.08 10.02 2.28
C PRO A 349 12.08 10.00 3.45
N PRO A 350 12.44 9.44 4.62
CA PRO A 350 11.60 9.43 5.80
C PRO A 350 10.98 10.78 6.18
N SER A 351 11.72 11.89 6.08
CA SER A 351 11.14 13.21 6.38
C SER A 351 9.93 13.53 5.49
N ARG A 352 9.90 13.07 4.23
CA ARG A 352 8.82 13.34 3.26
C ARG A 352 7.60 12.46 3.45
N ILE A 353 7.67 11.45 4.33
CA ILE A 353 6.50 10.63 4.65
C ILE A 353 5.46 11.50 5.37
N ALA A 354 4.28 11.61 4.78
CA ALA A 354 3.21 12.43 5.33
C ALA A 354 2.77 12.00 6.73
N ASN A 355 2.85 10.69 7.05
CA ASN A 355 2.53 10.19 8.38
C ASN A 355 3.51 10.63 9.49
N LEU A 356 4.73 11.05 9.14
CA LEU A 356 5.70 11.55 10.10
C LEU A 356 5.54 13.07 10.24
N GLU A 357 4.77 13.49 11.23
CA GLU A 357 4.46 14.89 11.51
C GLU A 357 5.31 15.44 12.68
N PRO A 358 5.46 16.77 12.80
CA PRO A 358 6.11 17.38 13.96
C PRO A 358 5.41 16.95 15.26
N ASP A 359 6.18 16.48 16.25
CA ASP A 359 5.61 15.99 17.49
C ASP A 359 4.92 17.11 18.28
N PRO A 360 3.58 17.09 18.41
CA PRO A 360 2.83 18.16 19.07
C PRO A 360 3.19 18.30 20.55
N GLN A 361 3.70 17.23 21.20
CA GLN A 361 4.03 17.26 22.63
C GLN A 361 5.33 17.99 22.94
N THR A 362 6.20 18.14 21.94
CA THR A 362 7.42 18.94 22.11
C THR A 362 7.16 20.44 21.97
N GLY A 363 5.94 20.82 21.55
CA GLY A 363 5.59 22.21 21.22
C GLY A 363 6.28 22.73 19.96
N ASP A 364 7.06 21.89 19.26
CA ASP A 364 7.82 22.26 18.06
C ASP A 364 6.97 22.13 16.79
N GLN A 365 5.87 22.89 16.75
CA GLN A 365 5.05 23.10 15.56
C GLN A 365 5.60 24.26 14.70
N ARG A 366 6.72 24.86 15.12
CA ARG A 366 7.38 25.92 14.37
C ARG A 366 8.07 25.28 13.17
N LEU A 367 8.05 25.99 12.04
CA LEU A 367 8.76 25.57 10.85
C LEU A 367 10.23 25.33 11.20
N PRO A 368 10.83 24.26 10.67
CA PRO A 368 12.21 23.96 10.99
C PRO A 368 13.09 25.12 10.48
N GLY A 369 13.90 25.68 11.38
CA GLY A 369 15.00 26.55 10.96
C GLY A 369 16.02 25.74 10.15
N ALA A 370 17.05 26.41 9.62
CA ALA A 370 18.19 25.67 9.10
C ALA A 370 18.86 24.89 10.25
N PRO A 371 19.17 23.57 10.13
CA PRO A 371 18.90 22.66 9.02
C PRO A 371 17.48 22.06 9.09
N HIS A 372 16.84 21.87 7.93
CA HIS A 372 15.40 21.68 7.68
C HIS A 372 14.64 20.48 8.34
N TYR A 373 14.90 20.15 9.60
CA TYR A 373 14.22 19.09 10.34
C TYR A 373 13.56 19.62 11.61
N PHE A 374 12.37 19.11 11.94
CA PHE A 374 11.74 19.38 13.23
C PHE A 374 12.54 18.71 14.34
N LYS A 375 12.49 19.22 15.57
CA LYS A 375 13.20 18.63 16.71
C LYS A 375 12.79 17.18 16.99
N SER A 376 11.54 16.84 16.72
CA SER A 376 11.00 15.50 16.91
C SER A 376 9.83 15.28 15.98
N TYR A 377 9.70 14.05 15.50
CA TYR A 377 8.60 13.57 14.69
C TYR A 377 7.79 12.54 15.46
N ALA A 378 6.50 12.46 15.15
CA ALA A 378 5.57 11.48 15.67
C ALA A 378 4.72 10.94 14.52
N THR A 379 4.30 9.69 14.61
CA THR A 379 3.36 9.13 13.63
C THR A 379 1.97 9.69 13.89
N ASP A 380 1.36 10.29 12.87
CA ASP A 380 -0.01 10.80 12.97
C ASP A 380 -1.03 9.65 13.09
N PHE A 381 -0.85 8.65 12.25
CA PHE A 381 -1.59 7.39 12.27
C PHE A 381 -0.67 6.26 12.70
N SER A 382 -1.07 5.45 13.68
CA SER A 382 -0.33 4.23 14.05
C SER A 382 -1.22 3.15 14.65
N VAL A 383 -0.92 1.89 14.34
CA VAL A 383 -1.68 0.72 14.80
C VAL A 383 -1.21 0.23 16.20
N GLY A 384 -0.15 0.81 16.76
CA GLY A 384 0.44 0.39 18.05
C GLY A 384 0.74 1.54 19.02
N GLY A 385 0.15 2.72 18.80
CA GLY A 385 0.47 3.95 19.50
C GLY A 385 1.60 4.73 18.83
N SER A 386 1.50 6.06 18.86
CA SER A 386 2.49 6.94 18.25
C SER A 386 3.84 6.82 18.95
N ARG A 387 4.88 6.49 18.20
CA ARG A 387 6.28 6.53 18.68
C ARG A 387 6.95 7.80 18.21
N ARG A 388 7.90 8.27 19.02
CA ARG A 388 8.68 9.49 18.74
C ARG A 388 10.02 9.16 18.13
N ILE A 389 10.35 9.90 17.08
CA ILE A 389 11.65 9.84 16.42
C ILE A 389 12.31 11.23 16.54
N PRO A 390 13.48 11.34 17.18
CA PRO A 390 14.23 12.60 17.20
C PRO A 390 14.51 13.12 15.78
N GLY A 391 14.54 14.44 15.60
CA GLY A 391 14.82 15.07 14.32
C GLY A 391 16.16 14.63 13.72
N GLU A 392 17.20 14.51 14.56
CA GLU A 392 18.51 14.04 14.11
C GLU A 392 18.52 12.58 13.62
N GLU A 393 17.57 11.75 14.07
CA GLU A 393 17.41 10.38 13.57
C GLU A 393 16.69 10.38 12.21
N VAL A 394 15.72 11.27 12.01
CA VAL A 394 15.07 11.44 10.70
C VAL A 394 16.07 11.98 9.68
N GLN A 395 16.87 12.97 10.05
CA GLN A 395 17.94 13.48 9.19
C GLN A 395 18.92 12.37 8.78
N ARG A 396 19.45 11.60 9.75
CA ARG A 396 20.36 10.48 9.44
C ARG A 396 19.71 9.44 8.55
N ALA A 397 18.41 9.21 8.71
CA ALA A 397 17.67 8.28 7.88
C ALA A 397 17.50 8.79 6.44
N ASP A 398 17.22 10.08 6.24
CA ASP A 398 17.20 10.73 4.92
C ASP A 398 18.58 10.64 4.24
N GLU A 399 19.65 10.94 4.96
CA GLU A 399 21.03 10.85 4.46
C GLU A 399 21.39 9.41 4.03
N PHE A 400 20.99 8.42 4.84
CA PHE A 400 21.17 7.01 4.54
C PHE A 400 20.33 6.59 3.32
N VAL A 401 19.06 6.98 3.23
CA VAL A 401 18.22 6.69 2.05
C VAL A 401 18.82 7.31 0.79
N ALA A 402 19.33 8.54 0.86
CA ALA A 402 20.03 9.17 -0.26
C ALA A 402 21.28 8.37 -0.68
N GLU A 403 22.01 7.77 0.28
CA GLU A 403 23.11 6.85 -0.03
C GLU A 403 22.63 5.59 -0.75
N ILE A 404 21.56 4.95 -0.27
CA ILE A 404 20.97 3.77 -0.92
C ILE A 404 20.52 4.10 -2.35
N VAL A 405 19.90 5.26 -2.57
CA VAL A 405 19.51 5.73 -3.90
C VAL A 405 20.73 5.96 -4.80
N ARG A 406 21.82 6.55 -4.28
CA ARG A 406 23.08 6.68 -5.05
C ARG A 406 23.66 5.31 -5.43
N ARG A 407 23.64 4.33 -4.52
CA ARG A 407 24.09 2.96 -4.79
C ARG A 407 23.23 2.28 -5.86
N LEU A 408 21.90 2.42 -5.77
CA LEU A 408 20.98 1.93 -6.81
C LEU A 408 21.24 2.59 -8.17
N ASN A 409 21.44 3.92 -8.19
CA ASN A 409 21.75 4.63 -9.43
C ASN A 409 23.08 4.15 -10.04
N SER A 410 24.09 3.86 -9.20
CA SER A 410 25.35 3.27 -9.67
C SER A 410 25.15 1.88 -10.31
N LEU A 411 24.24 1.05 -9.80
CA LEU A 411 23.89 -0.24 -10.43
C LEU A 411 23.22 -0.03 -11.79
N ILE A 412 22.30 0.93 -11.87
CA ILE A 412 21.59 1.31 -13.10
C ILE A 412 22.57 1.83 -14.16
N ASP A 413 23.47 2.74 -13.80
CA ASP A 413 24.46 3.30 -14.72
C ASP A 413 25.42 2.22 -15.23
N GLY A 414 25.88 1.34 -14.35
CA GLY A 414 26.70 0.19 -14.73
C GLY A 414 26.00 -0.75 -15.71
N ALA A 415 24.71 -1.06 -15.48
CA ALA A 415 23.92 -1.89 -16.39
C ALA A 415 23.69 -1.22 -17.75
N ASN A 416 23.36 0.08 -17.75
CA ASN A 416 23.19 0.85 -18.99
C ASN A 416 24.50 0.93 -19.81
N ALA A 417 25.66 1.09 -19.16
CA ALA A 417 26.94 1.06 -19.84
C ALA A 417 27.19 -0.29 -20.54
N ARG A 418 26.88 -1.41 -19.86
CA ARG A 418 26.98 -2.75 -20.47
C ARG A 418 26.01 -2.96 -21.62
N VAL A 419 24.76 -2.49 -21.49
CA VAL A 419 23.77 -2.55 -22.57
C VAL A 419 24.23 -1.72 -23.77
N ALA A 420 24.78 -0.52 -23.54
CA ALA A 420 25.32 0.32 -24.61
C ALA A 420 26.48 -0.35 -25.35
N LEU A 421 27.39 -1.02 -24.62
CA LEU A 421 28.47 -1.81 -25.22
C LEU A 421 27.94 -2.97 -26.07
N LYS A 422 26.91 -3.69 -25.61
CA LYS A 422 26.27 -4.77 -26.39
C LYS A 422 25.62 -4.27 -27.69
N ARG A 423 25.08 -3.04 -27.66
CA ARG A 423 24.43 -2.39 -28.81
C ARG A 423 25.43 -1.65 -29.71
N ALA A 424 26.70 -1.54 -29.33
CA ALA A 424 27.71 -0.83 -30.10
C ALA A 424 27.87 -1.46 -31.49
N GLY A 425 27.75 -0.65 -32.54
CA GLY A 425 27.80 -1.09 -33.94
C GLY A 425 26.47 -1.57 -34.52
N GLN A 426 25.39 -1.59 -33.73
CA GLN A 426 24.03 -1.80 -34.25
C GLN A 426 23.38 -0.44 -34.54
N PRO A 427 22.74 -0.25 -35.72
CA PRO A 427 21.99 0.96 -35.97
C PRO A 427 20.84 1.07 -34.97
N ALA A 428 20.74 2.20 -34.29
CA ALA A 428 19.62 2.45 -33.39
C ALA A 428 18.32 2.46 -34.20
N ALA A 429 17.36 1.61 -33.84
CA ALA A 429 16.02 1.69 -34.40
C ALA A 429 15.42 3.07 -34.10
N ALA A 430 14.66 3.62 -35.04
CA ALA A 430 13.93 4.87 -34.80
C ALA A 430 12.98 4.69 -33.60
N GLY A 431 13.07 5.60 -32.62
CA GLY A 431 12.28 5.51 -31.38
C GLY A 431 12.83 4.51 -30.35
N ALA A 432 14.04 3.97 -30.54
CA ALA A 432 14.69 3.16 -29.51
C ALA A 432 14.97 4.01 -28.24
N PRO A 433 14.80 3.42 -27.05
CA PRO A 433 15.08 4.11 -25.79
C PRO A 433 16.56 4.48 -25.66
N ALA A 434 16.83 5.67 -25.12
CA ALA A 434 18.19 6.15 -24.87
C ALA A 434 18.92 5.31 -23.82
N LYS A 435 18.21 4.90 -22.76
CA LYS A 435 18.67 4.01 -21.70
C LYS A 435 17.69 2.85 -21.51
N LYS A 436 18.21 1.66 -21.17
CA LYS A 436 17.34 0.54 -20.80
C LYS A 436 16.80 0.70 -19.39
N PHE A 437 17.60 1.18 -18.45
CA PHE A 437 17.19 1.40 -17.06
C PHE A 437 17.12 2.91 -16.76
N VAL A 438 16.02 3.36 -16.16
CA VAL A 438 15.78 4.76 -15.82
C VAL A 438 15.32 4.83 -14.36
N LEU A 439 16.01 5.63 -13.55
CA LEU A 439 15.56 5.97 -12.20
C LEU A 439 14.50 7.08 -12.28
N VAL A 440 13.37 6.89 -11.62
CA VAL A 440 12.33 7.92 -11.40
C VAL A 440 12.50 8.41 -9.97
N ASP A 441 12.89 9.68 -9.82
CA ASP A 441 13.29 10.21 -8.51
C ASP A 441 12.07 10.63 -7.66
N VAL A 442 11.67 9.74 -6.76
CA VAL A 442 10.59 9.97 -5.79
C VAL A 442 10.95 11.04 -4.76
N ASP A 443 12.24 11.22 -4.43
CA ASP A 443 12.67 12.32 -3.55
C ASP A 443 12.35 13.66 -4.23
N GLU A 444 12.80 13.86 -5.47
CA GLU A 444 12.51 15.08 -6.23
C GLU A 444 11.00 15.36 -6.33
N ILE A 445 10.21 14.34 -6.64
CA ILE A 445 8.75 14.45 -6.74
C ILE A 445 8.14 14.86 -5.40
N THR A 446 8.49 14.20 -4.31
CA THR A 446 7.90 14.48 -2.99
C THR A 446 8.41 15.79 -2.40
N ALA A 447 9.67 16.16 -2.67
CA ALA A 447 10.24 17.45 -2.29
C ALA A 447 9.50 18.62 -2.95
N ARG A 448 9.06 18.47 -4.20
CA ARG A 448 8.23 19.48 -4.89
C ARG A 448 6.96 19.82 -4.11
N TYR A 449 6.38 18.86 -3.38
CA TYR A 449 5.10 19.03 -2.68
C TYR A 449 5.21 19.02 -1.15
N ASP A 450 6.41 19.23 -0.63
CA ASP A 450 6.67 19.25 0.81
C ASP A 450 6.34 20.59 1.46
N TYR A 451 5.04 20.85 1.54
CA TYR A 451 4.52 21.99 2.30
C TYR A 451 4.82 21.87 3.80
N LYS A 452 5.05 20.64 4.30
CA LYS A 452 5.31 20.35 5.72
C LYS A 452 6.57 21.07 6.23
N HIS A 453 7.69 20.99 5.51
CA HIS A 453 8.92 21.69 5.91
C HIS A 453 9.09 23.05 5.23
N THR A 454 8.45 23.29 4.08
CA THR A 454 8.52 24.56 3.33
C THR A 454 7.11 25.05 2.97
N PRO A 455 6.42 25.78 3.86
CA PRO A 455 5.00 26.12 3.69
C PRO A 455 4.80 27.33 2.78
N VAL A 456 5.22 27.18 1.54
CA VAL A 456 4.98 28.13 0.45
C VAL A 456 3.97 27.53 -0.51
N ASP A 457 3.11 28.35 -1.08
CA ASP A 457 1.96 27.91 -1.88
C ASP A 457 2.38 27.07 -3.11
N GLU A 458 3.59 27.29 -3.63
CA GLU A 458 4.20 26.53 -4.73
C GLU A 458 4.47 25.06 -4.38
N ARG A 459 4.50 24.71 -3.09
CA ARG A 459 4.60 23.31 -2.61
C ARG A 459 3.25 22.62 -2.53
N ARG A 460 2.18 23.23 -3.02
CA ARG A 460 0.84 22.64 -3.06
C ARG A 460 0.36 22.48 -4.50
N LEU A 461 -0.33 21.39 -4.76
CA LEU A 461 -1.08 21.21 -6.00
C LEU A 461 -2.42 21.93 -5.88
N LEU A 462 -2.57 22.99 -6.66
CA LEU A 462 -3.85 23.68 -6.85
C LEU A 462 -4.75 22.90 -7.81
N ILE A 463 -5.96 22.58 -7.37
CA ILE A 463 -7.03 22.07 -8.22
C ILE A 463 -8.14 23.11 -8.25
N ALA A 464 -8.16 23.89 -9.33
CA ALA A 464 -9.15 24.92 -9.55
C ALA A 464 -10.54 24.28 -9.70
N ARG A 465 -11.51 24.68 -8.86
CA ARG A 465 -12.86 24.09 -8.92
C ARG A 465 -13.70 24.63 -10.07
N GLY A 466 -13.28 25.74 -10.68
CA GLY A 466 -13.92 26.34 -11.87
C GLY A 466 -15.40 26.72 -11.71
N THR A 467 -15.95 26.65 -10.48
CA THR A 467 -17.35 26.94 -10.18
C THR A 467 -17.43 28.21 -9.33
N PRO A 468 -18.14 29.26 -9.78
CA PRO A 468 -18.31 30.49 -9.00
C PRO A 468 -18.81 30.19 -7.58
N GLY A 469 -18.15 30.77 -6.56
CA GLY A 469 -18.51 30.58 -5.15
C GLY A 469 -17.97 29.31 -4.49
N LYS A 470 -17.23 28.44 -5.19
CA LYS A 470 -16.49 27.34 -4.57
C LYS A 470 -15.01 27.68 -4.48
N ALA A 471 -14.44 27.63 -3.27
CA ALA A 471 -13.01 27.80 -3.06
C ALA A 471 -12.20 26.70 -3.73
N ASP A 472 -11.04 27.05 -4.27
CA ASP A 472 -10.08 26.10 -4.82
C ASP A 472 -9.57 25.13 -3.75
N VAL A 473 -9.05 23.97 -4.19
CA VAL A 473 -8.49 22.96 -3.30
C VAL A 473 -6.99 22.86 -3.50
N TYR A 474 -6.27 22.75 -2.39
CA TYR A 474 -4.84 22.53 -2.38
C TYR A 474 -4.55 21.15 -1.79
N PHE A 475 -3.64 20.42 -2.43
CA PHE A 475 -3.15 19.14 -1.94
C PHE A 475 -1.63 19.18 -1.77
N ASP A 476 -1.13 18.52 -0.73
CA ASP A 476 0.31 18.46 -0.40
C ASP A 476 0.68 17.19 0.37
N MET A 477 1.97 17.07 0.72
CA MET A 477 2.55 15.92 1.45
C MET A 477 2.41 15.97 2.98
N ARG A 478 1.45 16.73 3.53
CA ARG A 478 1.07 16.61 4.94
C ARG A 478 0.09 15.45 5.15
N ALA A 479 -0.03 15.02 6.40
CA ALA A 479 -1.09 14.12 6.84
C ALA A 479 -2.47 14.70 6.49
N LEU A 480 -3.40 13.82 6.11
CA LEU A 480 -4.75 14.21 5.72
C LEU A 480 -5.50 14.81 6.93
N ARG A 481 -6.05 16.01 6.74
CA ARG A 481 -6.89 16.71 7.74
C ARG A 481 -8.17 17.23 7.09
N PHE A 482 -9.26 17.21 7.86
CA PHE A 482 -10.55 17.78 7.47
C PHE A 482 -10.89 18.95 8.37
N ASP A 483 -11.53 19.98 7.80
CA ASP A 483 -12.11 21.07 8.59
C ASP A 483 -13.27 20.54 9.46
N GLN A 484 -13.28 20.88 10.75
CA GLN A 484 -14.24 20.38 11.74
C GLN A 484 -15.57 21.15 11.73
N THR A 485 -15.85 22.00 10.74
CA THR A 485 -17.12 22.74 10.69
C THR A 485 -18.34 21.80 10.67
N PRO A 486 -19.38 22.02 11.51
CA PRO A 486 -20.38 20.99 11.86
C PRO A 486 -21.42 20.67 10.78
N ARG A 487 -21.26 21.18 9.56
CA ARG A 487 -22.27 21.04 8.51
C ARG A 487 -21.62 20.52 7.24
N VAL A 488 -21.79 19.21 7.01
CA VAL A 488 -21.40 18.46 5.82
C VAL A 488 -19.88 18.24 5.73
N TYR A 489 -19.47 16.97 5.72
CA TYR A 489 -18.11 16.46 5.49
C TYR A 489 -17.15 17.53 4.92
N GLY A 490 -16.26 18.03 5.79
CA GLY A 490 -15.49 19.26 5.60
C GLY A 490 -14.53 19.22 4.42
N ASN A 491 -14.18 20.41 3.92
CA ASN A 491 -13.09 20.55 2.96
C ASN A 491 -11.80 19.94 3.53
N VAL A 492 -10.98 19.34 2.65
CA VAL A 492 -9.61 18.94 3.00
C VAL A 492 -8.87 20.20 3.46
N ALA A 493 -8.48 20.23 4.73
CA ALA A 493 -7.80 21.36 5.35
C ALA A 493 -6.27 21.30 5.16
N ALA A 494 -5.72 20.09 5.01
CA ALA A 494 -4.31 19.83 4.73
C ALA A 494 -4.11 18.44 4.12
N GLY A 495 -2.99 18.25 3.42
CA GLY A 495 -2.58 16.96 2.89
C GLY A 495 -3.36 16.53 1.65
N GLY A 496 -3.68 15.24 1.59
CA GLY A 496 -4.53 14.65 0.56
C GLY A 496 -3.83 14.17 -0.70
N PHE A 497 -2.49 14.16 -0.74
CA PHE A 497 -1.73 13.25 -1.61
C PHE A 497 -1.67 11.83 -1.10
N VAL A 498 -1.73 11.68 0.22
CA VAL A 498 -1.82 10.39 0.91
C VAL A 498 -3.19 10.23 1.55
N SER A 499 -3.58 8.97 1.69
CA SER A 499 -4.87 8.53 2.23
C SER A 499 -4.88 8.60 3.76
N PHE A 500 -5.91 8.07 4.42
CA PHE A 500 -6.08 8.17 5.89
C PHE A 500 -5.00 7.49 6.72
N ASP A 501 -4.25 6.53 6.16
CA ASP A 501 -3.06 5.97 6.84
C ASP A 501 -1.81 6.85 6.69
N ASN A 502 -1.92 7.95 5.93
CA ASN A 502 -0.86 8.88 5.55
C ASN A 502 0.38 8.23 4.92
N MET A 503 0.26 7.01 4.41
CA MET A 503 1.33 6.23 3.78
C MET A 503 1.02 5.97 2.31
N HIS A 504 -0.20 5.49 2.04
CA HIS A 504 -0.62 5.15 0.69
C HIS A 504 -1.19 6.37 -0.03
N LEU A 505 -1.04 6.43 -1.36
CA LEU A 505 -1.48 7.57 -2.15
C LEU A 505 -3.02 7.63 -2.29
N THR A 506 -3.52 8.84 -2.48
CA THR A 506 -4.87 9.12 -3.01
C THR A 506 -4.82 9.24 -4.53
N SER A 507 -5.96 9.42 -5.20
CA SER A 507 -5.99 9.67 -6.65
C SER A 507 -5.11 10.86 -7.09
N PRO A 508 -5.13 12.05 -6.43
CA PRO A 508 -4.16 13.11 -6.72
C PRO A 508 -2.70 12.67 -6.57
N GLY A 509 -2.35 11.97 -5.49
CA GLY A 509 -0.98 11.47 -5.28
C GLY A 509 -0.56 10.48 -6.36
N TYR A 510 -1.45 9.56 -6.74
CA TYR A 510 -1.23 8.62 -7.84
C TYR A 510 -1.07 9.31 -9.20
N ALA A 511 -1.82 10.37 -9.45
CA ALA A 511 -1.71 11.16 -10.67
C ALA A 511 -0.36 11.90 -10.76
N VAL A 512 0.14 12.43 -9.64
CA VAL A 512 1.46 13.06 -9.59
C VAL A 512 2.57 12.05 -9.88
N LEU A 513 2.56 10.88 -9.22
CA LEU A 513 3.58 9.86 -9.43
C LEU A 513 3.52 9.27 -10.85
N SER A 514 2.34 8.98 -11.37
CA SER A 514 2.18 8.52 -12.76
C SER A 514 2.63 9.55 -13.78
N GLY A 515 2.37 10.84 -13.55
CA GLY A 515 2.87 11.92 -14.39
C GLY A 515 4.40 11.95 -14.46
N ALA A 516 5.09 11.74 -13.34
CA ALA A 516 6.55 11.66 -13.33
C ALA A 516 7.10 10.46 -14.10
N VAL A 517 6.47 9.28 -13.95
CA VAL A 517 6.83 8.07 -14.72
C VAL A 517 6.61 8.30 -16.22
N LEU A 518 5.50 8.93 -16.61
CA LEU A 518 5.20 9.26 -18.01
C LEU A 518 6.22 10.25 -18.59
N GLU A 519 6.64 11.26 -17.83
CA GLU A 519 7.67 12.19 -18.28
C GLU A 519 9.02 11.50 -18.44
N ALA A 520 9.36 10.55 -17.56
CA ALA A 520 10.54 9.71 -17.71
C ALA A 520 10.48 8.84 -18.98
N ILE A 521 9.32 8.24 -19.28
CA ILE A 521 9.10 7.46 -20.52
C ILE A 521 9.28 8.36 -21.75
N LYS A 522 8.59 9.49 -21.78
CA LYS A 522 8.65 10.45 -22.89
C LYS A 522 10.08 10.93 -23.14
N SER A 523 10.82 11.26 -22.08
CA SER A 523 12.21 11.72 -22.15
C SER A 523 13.15 10.62 -22.67
N ASN A 524 12.98 9.39 -22.20
CA ASN A 524 13.85 8.27 -22.56
C ASN A 524 13.59 7.72 -23.98
N GLU A 525 12.33 7.64 -24.38
CA GLU A 525 11.91 7.00 -25.64
C GLU A 525 11.65 8.00 -26.78
N LYS A 526 11.70 9.31 -26.51
CA LYS A 526 11.48 10.39 -27.50
C LYS A 526 10.16 10.26 -28.27
N VAL A 527 9.15 9.74 -27.59
CA VAL A 527 7.81 9.48 -28.09
C VAL A 527 6.89 10.66 -27.77
N SER A 528 6.09 11.08 -28.76
CA SER A 528 5.02 12.05 -28.55
C SER A 528 3.73 11.29 -28.32
N TYR A 529 3.19 11.35 -27.11
CA TYR A 529 1.83 10.88 -26.84
C TYR A 529 0.84 12.01 -27.11
N PRO A 530 -0.42 11.71 -27.48
CA PRO A 530 -1.50 12.70 -27.43
C PRO A 530 -1.41 13.39 -26.07
N GLN A 531 -1.37 14.72 -26.06
CA GLN A 531 -1.08 15.52 -24.87
C GLN A 531 -1.73 14.89 -23.64
N LEU A 532 -0.91 14.60 -22.63
CA LEU A 532 -1.36 14.32 -21.28
C LEU A 532 -2.20 15.53 -20.85
N GLN A 533 -3.51 15.50 -21.11
CA GLN A 533 -4.44 16.24 -20.30
C GLN A 533 -4.09 15.82 -18.87
N PRO A 534 -3.78 16.75 -17.95
CA PRO A 534 -3.48 16.36 -16.59
C PRO A 534 -4.58 15.40 -16.15
N LEU A 535 -4.21 14.16 -15.81
CA LEU A 535 -5.15 13.19 -15.25
C LEU A 535 -5.84 13.82 -14.01
N ILE A 536 -5.18 14.81 -13.43
CA ILE A 536 -5.67 15.86 -12.54
C ILE A 536 -6.55 16.88 -13.30
N SER A 537 -7.64 16.43 -13.92
CA SER A 537 -8.72 17.31 -14.36
C SER A 537 -9.84 17.24 -13.34
N PRO A 538 -10.53 18.35 -13.00
CA PRO A 538 -11.74 18.28 -12.19
C PRO A 538 -12.74 17.26 -12.77
N ARG A 539 -12.83 17.08 -14.09
CA ARG A 539 -13.72 16.04 -14.66
C ARG A 539 -13.28 14.61 -14.39
N ASN A 540 -11.98 14.35 -14.26
CA ASN A 540 -11.43 13.02 -13.96
C ASN A 540 -11.42 12.73 -12.45
N MET A 541 -11.38 13.78 -11.63
CA MET A 541 -11.65 13.68 -10.19
C MET A 541 -13.15 13.54 -9.86
N TYR A 542 -14.02 14.06 -10.74
CA TYR A 542 -15.47 13.99 -10.63
C TYR A 542 -16.03 13.00 -11.65
N VAL A 543 -15.74 11.71 -11.48
CA VAL A 543 -16.56 10.64 -12.09
C VAL A 543 -17.08 9.72 -10.98
N LEU A 544 -17.92 10.28 -10.12
CA LEU A 544 -18.97 9.53 -9.41
C LEU A 544 -20.18 10.47 -9.29
N LYS A 545 -21.20 10.25 -10.12
CA LYS A 545 -22.52 10.85 -9.91
C LYS A 545 -23.12 10.24 -8.64
N SER A 546 -23.53 11.12 -7.72
CA SER A 546 -24.61 10.94 -6.73
C SER A 546 -24.83 9.52 -6.19
N ASN A 547 -24.14 9.15 -5.09
CA ASN A 547 -24.64 8.38 -3.93
C ASN A 547 -23.62 7.42 -3.27
N ALA A 548 -22.42 7.27 -3.82
CA ALA A 548 -21.37 6.45 -3.19
C ALA A 548 -20.82 7.06 -1.87
N PRO A 549 -20.75 6.31 -0.74
CA PRO A 549 -20.05 6.70 0.48
C PRO A 549 -18.56 6.29 0.41
N TYR A 550 -17.90 6.52 -0.73
CA TYR A 550 -16.45 6.53 -0.76
C TYR A 550 -15.95 7.95 -0.58
N SER A 551 -15.12 8.15 0.43
CA SER A 551 -14.51 9.42 0.80
C SER A 551 -13.44 9.87 -0.22
N PHE A 552 -13.80 9.95 -1.50
CA PHE A 552 -13.30 11.02 -2.36
C PHE A 552 -14.28 12.17 -2.17
N ILE A 553 -13.84 13.20 -1.44
CA ILE A 553 -14.54 14.45 -1.13
C ILE A 553 -16.03 14.47 -1.51
N ARG A 554 -16.89 14.25 -0.51
CA ARG A 554 -18.34 14.31 -0.68
C ARG A 554 -18.76 15.75 -0.97
N TYR A 555 -18.97 16.10 -2.23
CA TYR A 555 -19.53 17.40 -2.61
C TYR A 555 -21.05 17.27 -2.73
N GLY A 556 -21.75 17.57 -1.64
CA GLY A 556 -23.20 17.47 -1.58
C GLY A 556 -23.90 18.32 -2.65
N THR A 557 -24.82 17.70 -3.38
CA THR A 557 -25.94 18.37 -4.07
C THR A 557 -27.29 17.98 -3.48
N ASP A 558 -27.34 17.29 -2.34
CA ASP A 558 -28.61 16.93 -1.73
C ASP A 558 -29.28 18.16 -1.10
N SER A 559 -30.52 18.41 -1.51
CA SER A 559 -31.37 19.40 -0.85
C SER A 559 -31.58 18.97 0.61
N SER A 560 -31.63 19.96 1.49
CA SER A 560 -31.79 19.81 2.94
C SER A 560 -33.01 18.98 3.39
N GLU A 561 -33.93 18.67 2.49
CA GLU A 561 -35.15 17.89 2.75
C GLU A 561 -34.88 16.38 2.81
N ALA A 562 -34.06 15.83 1.92
CA ALA A 562 -33.79 14.38 1.88
C ALA A 562 -33.05 13.86 3.14
N ILE A 563 -32.23 14.72 3.76
CA ILE A 563 -31.51 14.43 5.00
C ILE A 563 -32.45 14.52 6.21
N ARG A 564 -33.40 15.46 6.21
CA ARG A 564 -34.40 15.63 7.27
C ARG A 564 -35.35 14.42 7.32
N ASP A 565 -35.74 13.90 6.18
CA ASP A 565 -36.64 12.73 6.09
C ASP A 565 -35.95 11.45 6.57
N ARG A 566 -34.67 11.25 6.23
CA ARG A 566 -33.89 10.09 6.72
C ARG A 566 -33.65 10.13 8.22
N LEU A 567 -33.35 11.29 8.80
CA LEU A 567 -33.18 11.46 10.24
C LEU A 567 -34.50 11.30 10.99
N SER A 568 -35.61 11.80 10.45
CA SER A 568 -36.94 11.64 11.05
C SER A 568 -37.38 10.18 11.08
N ASN A 569 -37.09 9.42 10.02
CA ASN A 569 -37.37 7.98 9.96
C ASN A 569 -36.50 7.15 10.92
N LEU A 570 -35.25 7.55 11.14
CA LEU A 570 -34.35 6.89 12.09
C LEU A 570 -34.79 7.14 13.55
N VAL A 571 -35.17 8.38 13.87
CA VAL A 571 -35.69 8.76 15.19
C VAL A 571 -37.04 8.08 15.47
N ALA A 572 -37.92 7.97 14.47
CA ALA A 572 -39.17 7.24 14.59
C ALA A 572 -38.97 5.73 14.83
N LYS A 573 -37.95 5.12 14.21
CA LYS A 573 -37.57 3.72 14.46
C LYS A 573 -37.02 3.51 15.87
N MET A 574 -36.19 4.43 16.35
CA MET A 574 -35.62 4.34 17.71
C MET A 574 -36.66 4.61 18.80
N ALA A 575 -37.68 5.42 18.54
CA ALA A 575 -38.77 5.68 19.48
C ALA A 575 -39.78 4.52 19.58
N GLY A 576 -39.84 3.62 18.58
CA GLY A 576 -40.75 2.47 18.55
C GLY A 576 -40.25 1.22 19.28
N GLU A 577 -38.97 1.15 19.64
CA GLU A 577 -38.35 -0.02 20.29
C GLU A 577 -38.08 0.25 21.78
N THR A 578 -39.13 0.53 22.55
CA THR A 578 -39.10 0.40 24.01
C THR A 578 -39.85 -0.87 24.42
N GLN A 579 -39.18 -2.02 24.31
CA GLN A 579 -39.62 -3.24 24.97
C GLN A 579 -39.38 -3.12 26.48
N THR A 580 -40.47 -3.00 27.24
CA THR A 580 -40.49 -3.15 28.69
C THR A 580 -40.11 -4.58 29.08
N CYS A 581 -39.03 -4.75 29.84
CA CYS A 581 -38.64 -6.03 30.43
C CYS A 581 -39.14 -6.10 31.89
N PRO A 582 -39.97 -7.07 32.28
CA PRO A 582 -40.42 -7.22 33.65
C PRO A 582 -39.53 -8.26 34.36
N ILE A 583 -38.87 -7.87 35.46
CA ILE A 583 -38.27 -8.85 36.37
C ILE A 583 -38.78 -8.57 37.78
N ALA A 584 -39.68 -9.44 38.23
CA ALA A 584 -40.07 -9.63 39.62
C ALA A 584 -39.56 -10.99 40.10
N ASN A 585 -39.12 -11.05 41.37
CA ASN A 585 -38.84 -12.22 42.24
C ASN A 585 -37.39 -12.75 42.35
N ALA A 586 -36.62 -12.13 43.28
CA ALA A 586 -35.92 -12.66 44.49
C ALA A 586 -34.92 -13.87 44.43
N PRO A 587 -34.07 -14.16 45.46
CA PRO A 587 -33.75 -13.47 46.73
C PRO A 587 -32.24 -13.34 47.10
N ARG A 588 -32.02 -12.65 48.23
CA ARG A 588 -30.82 -12.42 49.07
C ARG A 588 -29.81 -13.59 49.21
N LEU A 589 -28.51 -13.24 49.22
CA LEU A 589 -27.47 -13.87 50.04
C LEU A 589 -26.41 -12.83 50.47
N CYS A 590 -26.04 -12.89 51.75
CA CYS A 590 -25.19 -12.03 52.57
C CYS A 590 -23.74 -11.88 52.02
N ALA A 591 -23.15 -10.68 52.02
CA ALA A 591 -22.38 -10.03 53.09
C ALA A 591 -20.86 -10.33 53.05
N ASP A 592 -20.10 -9.30 53.46
CA ASP A 592 -18.69 -9.27 53.85
C ASP A 592 -17.61 -9.30 52.75
N HIS A 593 -17.10 -8.11 52.41
CA HIS A 593 -15.68 -7.80 52.63
C HIS A 593 -15.43 -6.29 52.69
N LYS A 594 -14.80 -5.87 53.79
CA LYS A 594 -14.41 -4.50 54.15
C LYS A 594 -13.26 -4.00 53.26
N LEU A 595 -13.39 -2.80 52.71
CA LEU A 595 -12.27 -2.01 52.18
C LEU A 595 -11.69 -1.12 53.31
N PRO A 596 -10.35 -0.97 53.44
CA PRO A 596 -9.77 -0.05 54.42
C PRO A 596 -9.77 1.41 53.90
N PRO A 597 -9.81 2.40 54.79
CA PRO A 597 -9.84 3.82 54.42
C PRO A 597 -8.44 4.32 54.02
N TRP A 598 -8.41 5.14 52.97
CA TRP A 598 -7.24 5.92 52.58
C TRP A 598 -7.05 7.07 53.57
N GLY A 599 -5.90 7.08 54.26
CA GLY A 599 -5.43 8.19 55.07
C GLY A 599 -4.63 9.18 54.24
N GLU A 600 -4.87 10.46 54.49
CA GLU A 600 -4.08 11.61 54.04
C GLU A 600 -2.73 11.74 54.80
N ALA A 601 -1.90 12.66 54.29
CA ALA A 601 -0.59 13.16 54.72
C ALA A 601 0.61 12.41 54.11
N GLY A 602 1.55 13.03 53.39
CA GLY A 602 1.83 14.45 53.14
C GLY A 602 3.34 14.64 53.03
N ARG A 603 3.84 14.99 51.83
CA ARG A 603 5.01 15.87 51.52
C ARG A 603 5.27 15.86 50.03
#